data_AF-A0A9W8KJ22-F1
#
_entry.id   AF-A0A9W8KJ22-F1
#
_cell.length_a   1.000
_cell.length_b   1.000
_cell.length_c   1.000
_cell.angle_alpha   90.00
_cell.angle_beta   90.00
_cell.angle_gamma   90.00
#
_symmetry.space_group_name_H-M   'P 1'
#
loop_
_entity.id
_entity.type
_entity.pdbx_description
1 polymer ?
#
loop_
_entity_poly.entity_id
_entity_poly.type
_entity_poly.pdbx_seq_one_letter_code
_entity_poly.pdbx_strand_id
1 'polypeptide(L)'
;MTFPNTELESQRVLAAASANMKLESRNNADLAVVILLSCVYGINFFAALFVLANRKYPPLKSKGPLIMVAMFISSAFWLVGDLQINGHVTLVGSVLQHCRGFGFWARILVGACTITGLIAIRSYIYYRIFNQNLPARGWRFFLPIGIYFLCLVVVGIVISVLDSSKSVFYVPGLDLCSMDKPLKVAMFIVLWITYGLTVFITWKTRNIKSSFNEVREMCFTCIVILASMTTNTAMQFAHPRYPLSRRFRVVSTLFDSVCVNVVWWGIMAKPIFNCLFRRQKYLREWTAKLYDDGMKLDPRNNADLVIVILLSCIYGINLCATLFALFNRKYPPLRSKGPLLMTAMYISSVFWFIGDLQVDGHVTLVGSVLTDCRGFGFWVRIILGVCTITVLISIRCYIFYRIFNQNLPGRGWRFFLPIGIYFMCLLIIGIVVSALKPSKSVQYVPGLDLCNMDKPLKVTMFVILWVTDAFTCFVTWKVRNIRSSFNEVREVFFSLFIMITALTINTGIQFAHPQYPLNRTYRIISTIFDTAAVNAIWWGIMAKPLFSCLFRRQKYLQEWTAKLYEDDLQKEYEMPRYQNRYVEDDSYPLETSKQAPNSSLHGADNQSSGSRLSFRYD
;
A
#
# COMPACT_ATOMS: atom_id res chain seq x y z
N MET A 1 -16.56 35.52 36.12
CA MET A 1 -16.29 34.88 37.42
C MET A 1 -15.84 35.96 38.39
N THR A 2 -16.75 36.48 39.21
CA THR A 2 -16.35 37.14 40.47
C THR A 2 -16.25 36.03 41.52
N PHE A 3 -15.28 36.06 42.43
CA PHE A 3 -15.32 35.14 43.56
C PHE A 3 -16.59 35.45 44.36
N PRO A 4 -17.54 34.50 44.46
CA PRO A 4 -18.78 34.76 45.17
C PRO A 4 -18.60 34.42 46.65
N ASN A 5 -19.17 35.28 47.46
CA ASN A 5 -19.43 35.13 48.88
C ASN A 5 -18.22 35.31 49.83
N THR A 6 -17.94 36.58 50.15
CA THR A 6 -17.03 36.98 51.25
C THR A 6 -17.33 36.23 52.54
N GLU A 7 -18.60 35.92 52.80
CA GLU A 7 -19.03 35.17 53.98
C GLU A 7 -18.48 33.73 54.02
N LEU A 8 -18.56 33.00 52.90
CA LEU A 8 -18.07 31.62 52.83
C LEU A 8 -16.54 31.56 52.98
N GLU A 9 -15.81 32.47 52.36
CA GLU A 9 -14.34 32.55 52.52
C GLU A 9 -13.96 32.94 53.96
N SER A 10 -14.70 33.87 54.59
CA SER A 10 -14.52 34.19 56.02
C SER A 10 -14.74 32.97 56.91
N GLN A 11 -15.79 32.18 56.66
CA GLN A 11 -16.05 30.94 57.39
C GLN A 11 -14.91 29.91 57.24
N ARG A 12 -14.34 29.77 56.03
CA ARG A 12 -13.19 28.87 55.80
C ARG A 12 -11.94 29.31 56.57
N VAL A 13 -11.65 30.61 56.58
CA VAL A 13 -10.50 31.16 57.31
C VAL A 13 -10.67 30.95 58.82
N LEU A 14 -11.88 31.17 59.35
CA LEU A 14 -12.20 30.90 60.76
C LEU A 14 -12.09 29.41 61.10
N ALA A 15 -12.61 28.52 60.24
CA ALA A 15 -12.50 27.08 60.41
C ALA A 15 -11.03 26.63 60.42
N ALA A 16 -10.19 27.15 59.51
CA ALA A 16 -8.76 26.88 59.51
C ALA A 16 -8.07 27.37 60.79
N ALA A 17 -8.41 28.58 61.25
CA ALA A 17 -7.86 29.14 62.48
C ALA A 17 -8.22 28.28 63.71
N SER A 18 -9.45 27.77 63.80
CA SER A 18 -9.89 26.88 64.88
C SER A 18 -9.09 25.56 64.95
N ALA A 19 -8.53 25.13 63.82
CA ALA A 19 -7.68 23.94 63.71
C ALA A 19 -6.17 24.26 63.78
N ASN A 20 -5.79 25.45 64.28
CA ASN A 20 -4.41 25.95 64.34
C ASN A 20 -3.69 25.96 62.97
N MET A 21 -4.43 26.31 61.92
CA MET A 21 -3.93 26.44 60.55
C MET A 21 -4.13 27.86 60.01
N LYS A 22 -3.13 28.37 59.28
CA LYS A 22 -3.22 29.64 58.55
C LYS A 22 -3.67 29.36 57.11
N LEU A 23 -4.91 29.70 56.79
CA LEU A 23 -5.46 29.64 55.43
C LEU A 23 -5.48 31.05 54.82
N GLU A 24 -4.82 31.22 53.68
CA GLU A 24 -4.92 32.44 52.90
C GLU A 24 -6.12 32.36 51.95
N SER A 25 -7.05 33.32 52.07
CA SER A 25 -8.28 33.38 51.29
C SER A 25 -8.02 33.35 49.78
N ARG A 26 -8.97 32.82 49.03
CA ARG A 26 -8.93 32.91 47.55
C ARG A 26 -9.08 34.38 47.16
N ASN A 27 -8.28 34.83 46.20
CA ASN A 27 -8.32 36.20 45.73
C ASN A 27 -8.12 36.31 44.22
N ASN A 28 -8.11 37.53 43.68
CA ASN A 28 -7.94 37.80 42.26
C ASN A 28 -6.72 37.12 41.61
N ALA A 29 -5.68 36.75 42.38
CA ALA A 29 -4.54 36.01 41.84
C ALA A 29 -4.91 34.55 41.48
N ASP A 30 -5.70 33.87 42.31
CA ASP A 30 -6.17 32.50 42.01
C ASP A 30 -7.06 32.49 40.75
N LEU A 31 -7.96 33.47 40.63
CA LEU A 31 -8.78 33.65 39.43
C LEU A 31 -7.92 33.97 38.20
N ALA A 32 -6.92 34.84 38.34
CA ALA A 32 -6.01 35.16 37.24
C ALA A 32 -5.26 33.92 36.75
N VAL A 33 -4.83 33.03 37.65
CA VAL A 33 -4.22 31.74 37.29
C VAL A 33 -5.21 30.86 36.53
N VAL A 34 -6.44 30.71 37.01
CA VAL A 34 -7.48 29.91 36.32
C VAL A 34 -7.75 30.44 34.91
N ILE A 35 -7.92 31.77 34.76
CA ILE A 35 -8.16 32.41 33.46
C ILE A 35 -6.96 32.21 32.52
N LEU A 36 -5.75 32.51 33.00
CA LEU A 36 -4.52 32.38 32.23
C LEU A 36 -4.35 30.95 31.71
N LEU A 37 -4.50 29.95 32.60
CA LEU A 37 -4.32 28.55 32.24
C LEU A 37 -5.43 28.06 31.31
N SER A 38 -6.67 28.53 31.50
CA SER A 38 -7.77 28.24 30.57
C SER A 38 -7.48 28.76 29.16
N CYS A 39 -6.93 29.98 29.04
CA CYS A 39 -6.54 30.54 27.74
C CYS A 39 -5.42 29.71 27.08
N VAL A 40 -4.38 29.34 27.84
CA VAL A 40 -3.28 28.50 27.33
C VAL A 40 -3.79 27.15 26.83
N TYR A 41 -4.65 26.47 27.60
CA TYR A 41 -5.22 25.19 27.20
C TYR A 41 -6.24 25.31 26.06
N GLY A 42 -6.92 26.45 25.93
CA GLY A 42 -7.72 26.78 24.76
C GLY A 42 -6.88 26.84 23.48
N ILE A 43 -5.72 27.50 23.53
CA ILE A 43 -4.76 27.52 22.40
C ILE A 43 -4.29 26.09 22.08
N ASN A 44 -3.94 25.30 23.09
CA ASN A 44 -3.52 23.91 22.90
C ASN A 44 -4.62 23.05 22.28
N PHE A 45 -5.89 23.28 22.65
CA PHE A 45 -7.03 22.58 22.08
C PHE A 45 -7.14 22.86 20.57
N PHE A 46 -7.07 24.12 20.15
CA PHE A 46 -7.06 24.46 18.73
C PHE A 46 -5.85 23.87 18.00
N ALA A 47 -4.68 23.86 18.63
CA ALA A 47 -3.48 23.24 18.08
C ALA A 47 -3.65 21.71 17.95
N ALA A 48 -4.27 21.04 18.91
CA ALA A 48 -4.60 19.61 18.87
C ALA A 48 -5.60 19.28 17.75
N LEU A 49 -6.65 20.09 17.58
CA LEU A 49 -7.59 19.97 16.46
C LEU A 49 -6.89 20.17 15.11
N PHE A 50 -6.00 21.17 15.01
CA PHE A 50 -5.20 21.40 13.81
C PHE A 50 -4.32 20.19 13.46
N VAL A 51 -3.70 19.56 14.46
CA VAL A 51 -2.90 18.34 14.30
C VAL A 51 -3.75 17.17 13.80
N LEU A 52 -4.97 17.01 14.30
CA LEU A 52 -5.90 15.98 13.81
C LEU A 52 -6.35 16.25 12.37
N ALA A 53 -6.70 17.49 12.04
CA ALA A 53 -7.10 17.90 10.70
C ALA A 53 -5.96 17.65 9.68
N ASN A 54 -4.72 17.88 10.09
CA ASN A 54 -3.53 17.72 9.26
C ASN A 54 -2.77 16.40 9.49
N ARG A 55 -3.42 15.38 10.07
CA ARG A 55 -2.79 14.07 10.38
C ARG A 55 -2.18 13.32 9.20
N LYS A 56 -2.52 13.71 7.95
CA LYS A 56 -1.95 13.16 6.72
C LYS A 56 -0.60 13.78 6.35
N TYR A 57 -0.23 14.93 6.90
CA TYR A 57 1.05 15.58 6.62
C TYR A 57 2.20 14.76 7.22
N PRO A 58 3.17 14.25 6.44
CA PRO A 58 4.13 13.24 6.91
C PRO A 58 4.94 13.64 8.16
N PRO A 59 5.46 14.87 8.29
CA PRO A 59 6.16 15.29 9.50
C PRO A 59 5.27 15.36 10.75
N LEU A 60 3.97 15.63 10.62
CA LEU A 60 3.02 15.55 11.73
C LEU A 60 2.63 14.10 12.03
N LYS A 61 2.44 13.29 10.97
CA LYS A 61 2.10 11.87 11.08
C LYS A 61 3.20 11.09 11.83
N SER A 62 4.47 11.40 11.57
CA SER A 62 5.60 10.76 12.25
C SER A 62 5.65 11.07 13.75
N LYS A 63 5.04 12.18 14.19
CA LYS A 63 4.86 12.53 15.60
C LYS A 63 3.63 11.86 16.26
N GLY A 64 2.94 10.94 15.59
CA GLY A 64 1.83 10.19 16.19
C GLY A 64 0.69 11.09 16.69
N PRO A 65 -0.09 11.74 15.79
CA PRO A 65 -1.11 12.72 16.14
C PRO A 65 -2.06 12.28 17.27
N LEU A 66 -2.50 11.03 17.27
CA LEU A 66 -3.40 10.49 18.30
C LEU A 66 -2.76 10.45 19.70
N ILE A 67 -1.48 10.10 19.79
CA ILE A 67 -0.73 10.10 21.06
C ILE A 67 -0.61 11.54 21.58
N MET A 68 -0.36 12.49 20.70
CA MET A 68 -0.22 13.91 21.09
C MET A 68 -1.55 14.53 21.54
N VAL A 69 -2.67 14.12 20.94
CA VAL A 69 -4.01 14.51 21.42
C VAL A 69 -4.34 13.85 22.75
N ALA A 70 -4.05 12.56 22.91
CA ALA A 70 -4.21 11.88 24.19
C ALA A 70 -3.37 12.53 25.29
N MET A 71 -2.15 12.97 24.95
CA MET A 71 -1.27 13.70 25.86
C MET A 71 -1.87 15.04 26.26
N PHE A 72 -2.39 15.83 25.32
CA PHE A 72 -3.13 17.07 25.63
C PHE A 72 -4.35 16.82 26.54
N ILE A 73 -5.15 15.80 26.25
CA ILE A 73 -6.32 15.45 27.09
C ILE A 73 -5.86 15.11 28.51
N SER A 74 -4.80 14.31 28.64
CA SER A 74 -4.20 13.96 29.93
C SER A 74 -3.69 15.21 30.67
N SER A 75 -3.03 16.12 29.96
CA SER A 75 -2.60 17.43 30.48
C SER A 75 -3.77 18.25 31.03
N ALA A 76 -4.90 18.28 30.32
CA ALA A 76 -6.09 19.01 30.75
C ALA A 76 -6.70 18.39 32.02
N PHE A 77 -6.78 17.06 32.10
CA PHE A 77 -7.23 16.38 33.32
C PHE A 77 -6.29 16.59 34.50
N TRP A 78 -4.97 16.61 34.27
CA TRP A 78 -4.00 16.99 35.29
C TRP A 78 -4.30 18.40 35.79
N LEU A 79 -4.38 19.39 34.90
CA LEU A 79 -4.68 20.78 35.28
C LEU A 79 -5.96 20.90 36.11
N VAL A 80 -7.05 20.26 35.68
CA VAL A 80 -8.34 20.31 36.41
C VAL A 80 -8.19 19.73 37.82
N GLY A 81 -7.50 18.60 37.95
CA GLY A 81 -7.21 18.00 39.25
C GLY A 81 -6.27 18.84 40.12
N ASP A 82 -5.31 19.54 39.52
CA ASP A 82 -4.43 20.49 40.20
C ASP A 82 -5.20 21.71 40.71
N LEU A 83 -6.07 22.30 39.90
CA LEU A 83 -6.94 23.42 40.30
C LEU A 83 -7.82 23.05 41.51
N GLN A 84 -8.32 21.82 41.53
CA GLN A 84 -9.12 21.29 42.63
C GLN A 84 -8.28 21.07 43.90
N ILE A 85 -7.22 20.25 43.84
CA ILE A 85 -6.43 19.89 45.04
C ILE A 85 -5.71 21.11 45.61
N ASN A 86 -5.21 22.00 44.76
CA ASN A 86 -4.49 23.19 45.22
C ASN A 86 -5.45 24.30 45.68
N GLY A 87 -6.78 24.10 45.58
CA GLY A 87 -7.79 24.98 46.15
C GLY A 87 -8.01 26.29 45.37
N HIS A 88 -7.75 26.30 44.06
CA HIS A 88 -7.96 27.49 43.22
C HIS A 88 -9.44 27.78 42.93
N VAL A 89 -10.30 26.76 43.05
CA VAL A 89 -11.74 26.83 42.77
C VAL A 89 -12.54 26.37 43.97
N THR A 90 -13.74 26.93 44.13
CA THR A 90 -14.70 26.53 45.18
C THR A 90 -15.28 25.16 44.87
N LEU A 91 -15.27 24.24 45.85
CA LEU A 91 -15.74 22.86 45.65
C LEU A 91 -17.19 22.69 46.11
N VAL A 92 -17.59 23.33 47.21
CA VAL A 92 -18.97 23.32 47.73
C VAL A 92 -19.98 23.59 46.60
N GLY A 93 -20.93 22.66 46.44
CA GLY A 93 -22.03 22.80 45.47
C GLY A 93 -21.62 22.57 44.01
N SER A 94 -20.39 22.14 43.76
CA SER A 94 -19.89 21.83 42.41
C SER A 94 -19.59 20.34 42.24
N VAL A 95 -19.50 19.87 40.99
CA VAL A 95 -19.02 18.51 40.69
C VAL A 95 -17.58 18.27 41.16
N LEU A 96 -16.80 19.33 41.33
CA LEU A 96 -15.44 19.28 41.87
C LEU A 96 -15.43 18.99 43.38
N GLN A 97 -16.57 18.85 44.05
CA GLN A 97 -16.59 18.30 45.42
C GLN A 97 -16.19 16.81 45.46
N HIS A 98 -16.28 16.11 44.33
CA HIS A 98 -15.92 14.69 44.25
C HIS A 98 -14.38 14.49 44.18
N CYS A 99 -13.74 14.57 45.35
CA CYS A 99 -12.28 14.54 45.50
C CYS A 99 -11.60 13.28 44.94
N ARG A 100 -12.25 12.12 44.98
CA ARG A 100 -11.71 10.89 44.38
C ARG A 100 -11.65 10.98 42.85
N GLY A 101 -12.71 11.49 42.22
CA GLY A 101 -12.78 11.63 40.77
C GLY A 101 -11.79 12.64 40.22
N PHE A 102 -11.76 13.86 40.74
CA PHE A 102 -10.87 14.87 40.16
C PHE A 102 -9.46 14.84 40.75
N GLY A 103 -9.33 14.61 42.05
CA GLY A 103 -8.06 14.69 42.74
C GLY A 103 -7.17 13.47 42.52
N PHE A 104 -7.77 12.30 42.33
CA PHE A 104 -7.02 11.07 42.11
C PHE A 104 -7.17 10.55 40.67
N TRP A 105 -8.40 10.34 40.18
CA TRP A 105 -8.58 9.86 38.79
C TRP A 105 -8.10 10.89 37.77
N ALA A 106 -8.58 12.14 37.81
CA ALA A 106 -8.17 13.14 36.81
C ALA A 106 -6.72 13.58 36.98
N ARG A 107 -6.29 13.93 38.21
CA ARG A 107 -4.92 14.43 38.44
C ARG A 107 -3.84 13.36 38.26
N ILE A 108 -3.95 12.23 38.97
CA ILE A 108 -2.86 11.27 39.11
C ILE A 108 -2.93 10.23 37.98
N LEU A 109 -4.06 9.53 37.83
CA LEU A 109 -4.17 8.43 36.88
C LEU A 109 -4.26 8.90 35.42
N VAL A 110 -5.31 9.66 35.09
CA VAL A 110 -5.57 10.15 33.74
C VAL A 110 -4.63 11.31 33.37
N GLY A 111 -4.14 12.05 34.37
CA GLY A 111 -3.16 13.11 34.19
C GLY A 111 -1.73 12.58 34.17
N ALA A 112 -1.05 12.65 35.31
CA ALA A 112 0.39 12.43 35.41
C ALA A 112 0.87 11.05 34.94
N CYS A 113 0.21 9.96 35.39
CA CYS A 113 0.55 8.60 34.98
C CYS A 113 0.31 8.39 33.47
N THR A 114 -0.82 8.87 32.93
CA THR A 114 -1.08 8.71 31.49
C THR A 114 -0.11 9.51 30.63
N ILE A 115 0.30 10.73 31.01
CA ILE A 115 1.34 11.48 30.27
C ILE A 115 2.65 10.70 30.22
N THR A 116 3.14 10.22 31.37
CA THR A 116 4.37 9.42 31.44
C THR A 116 4.25 8.13 30.65
N GLY A 117 3.13 7.42 30.77
CA GLY A 117 2.81 6.23 29.97
C GLY A 117 2.78 6.50 28.46
N LEU A 118 2.19 7.61 28.00
CA LEU A 118 2.15 7.97 26.57
C LEU A 118 3.53 8.27 26.01
N ILE A 119 4.42 8.88 26.79
CA ILE A 119 5.82 9.09 26.41
C ILE A 119 6.56 7.75 26.35
N ALA A 120 6.36 6.87 27.33
CA ALA A 120 6.92 5.52 27.31
C ALA A 120 6.45 4.72 26.08
N ILE A 121 5.16 4.78 25.74
CA ILE A 121 4.57 4.14 24.55
C ILE A 121 5.22 4.68 23.28
N ARG A 122 5.38 6.00 23.18
CA ARG A 122 6.04 6.64 22.04
C ARG A 122 7.49 6.17 21.89
N SER A 123 8.28 6.19 22.97
CA SER A 123 9.66 5.68 22.97
C SER A 123 9.71 4.19 22.61
N TYR A 124 8.75 3.40 23.10
CA TYR A 124 8.65 1.97 22.79
C TYR A 124 8.36 1.71 21.30
N ILE A 125 7.46 2.48 20.68
CA ILE A 125 7.20 2.43 19.24
C ILE A 125 8.49 2.63 18.45
N TYR A 126 9.28 3.64 18.82
CA TYR A 126 10.53 3.94 18.15
C TYR A 126 11.59 2.86 18.36
N TYR A 127 11.73 2.36 19.58
CA TYR A 127 12.61 1.24 19.88
C TYR A 127 12.29 0.00 19.03
N ARG A 128 11.00 -0.35 18.90
CA ARG A 128 10.60 -1.51 18.08
C ARG A 128 10.90 -1.32 16.60
N ILE A 129 10.54 -0.17 16.05
CA ILE A 129 10.69 0.10 14.61
C ILE A 129 12.17 0.17 14.24
N PHE A 130 12.97 0.94 14.98
CA PHE A 130 14.33 1.27 14.56
C PHE A 130 15.40 0.34 15.13
N ASN A 131 15.23 -0.18 16.35
CA ASN A 131 16.24 -1.05 16.95
C ASN A 131 15.91 -2.53 16.78
N GLN A 132 14.63 -2.90 16.75
CA GLN A 132 14.21 -4.30 16.58
C GLN A 132 13.79 -4.66 15.15
N ASN A 133 13.62 -3.68 14.26
CA ASN A 133 13.04 -3.87 12.92
C ASN A 133 11.66 -4.58 12.95
N LEU A 134 10.91 -4.41 14.04
CA LEU A 134 9.59 -5.00 14.21
C LEU A 134 8.50 -3.94 13.97
N PRO A 135 7.37 -4.31 13.33
CA PRO A 135 6.32 -3.36 13.07
C PRO A 135 5.57 -3.01 14.36
N ALA A 136 5.16 -1.74 14.51
CA ALA A 136 4.33 -1.24 15.61
C ALA A 136 2.84 -1.61 15.43
N ARG A 137 2.55 -2.91 15.22
CA ARG A 137 1.20 -3.45 15.04
C ARG A 137 1.06 -4.85 15.62
N GLY A 138 -0.19 -5.26 15.87
CA GLY A 138 -0.54 -6.60 16.36
C GLY A 138 -0.59 -6.70 17.89
N TRP A 139 -1.15 -7.81 18.39
CA TRP A 139 -1.42 -8.02 19.82
C TRP A 139 -0.18 -7.88 20.70
N ARG A 140 0.96 -8.44 20.27
CA ARG A 140 2.23 -8.36 21.03
C ARG A 140 2.73 -6.93 21.26
N PHE A 141 2.37 -5.99 20.39
CA PHE A 141 2.69 -4.57 20.58
C PHE A 141 1.79 -3.93 21.64
N PHE A 142 0.49 -4.22 21.60
CA PHE A 142 -0.50 -3.62 22.49
C PHE A 142 -0.54 -4.25 23.88
N LEU A 143 -0.08 -5.49 24.04
CA LEU A 143 -0.10 -6.21 25.32
C LEU A 143 0.56 -5.44 26.48
N PRO A 144 1.84 -4.99 26.40
CA PRO A 144 2.46 -4.24 27.51
C PRO A 144 1.75 -2.92 27.81
N ILE A 145 1.19 -2.27 26.77
CA ILE A 145 0.42 -1.04 26.91
C ILE A 145 -0.89 -1.31 27.66
N GLY A 146 -1.60 -2.37 27.26
CA GLY A 146 -2.85 -2.81 27.89
C GLY A 146 -2.63 -3.20 29.35
N ILE A 147 -1.55 -3.93 29.66
CA ILE A 147 -1.20 -4.30 31.04
C ILE A 147 -0.96 -3.05 31.89
N TYR A 148 -0.20 -2.07 31.39
CA TYR A 148 0.05 -0.83 32.11
C TYR A 148 -1.24 -0.07 32.45
N PHE A 149 -2.12 0.16 31.46
CA PHE A 149 -3.39 0.84 31.70
C PHE A 149 -4.35 0.02 32.57
N LEU A 150 -4.35 -1.30 32.44
CA LEU A 150 -5.11 -2.18 33.32
C LEU A 150 -4.66 -2.03 34.78
N CYS A 151 -3.36 -2.02 35.04
CA CYS A 151 -2.82 -1.78 36.38
C CYS A 151 -3.26 -0.41 36.93
N LEU A 152 -3.22 0.66 36.13
CA LEU A 152 -3.71 1.98 36.55
C LEU A 152 -5.20 1.96 36.89
N VAL A 153 -6.02 1.28 36.10
CA VAL A 153 -7.46 1.14 36.35
C VAL A 153 -7.72 0.33 37.62
N VAL A 154 -7.00 -0.76 37.85
CA VAL A 154 -7.11 -1.58 39.07
C VAL A 154 -6.75 -0.74 40.30
N VAL A 155 -5.63 -0.01 40.27
CA VAL A 155 -5.25 0.93 41.34
C VAL A 155 -6.35 1.98 41.54
N GLY A 156 -6.92 2.47 40.44
CA GLY A 156 -8.06 3.37 40.40
C GLY A 156 -9.27 2.88 41.18
N ILE A 157 -9.69 1.67 40.86
CA ILE A 157 -10.84 1.00 41.48
C ILE A 157 -10.57 0.74 42.97
N VAL A 158 -9.39 0.21 43.32
CA VAL A 158 -9.02 -0.07 44.71
C VAL A 158 -9.12 1.20 45.56
N ILE A 159 -8.56 2.32 45.11
CA ILE A 159 -8.62 3.59 45.85
C ILE A 159 -10.04 4.17 45.91
N SER A 160 -10.86 3.89 44.90
CA SER A 160 -12.26 4.32 44.89
C SER A 160 -13.13 3.55 45.89
N VAL A 161 -12.75 2.29 46.20
CA VAL A 161 -13.44 1.42 47.16
C VAL A 161 -12.92 1.62 48.59
N LEU A 162 -11.68 2.12 48.76
CA LEU A 162 -11.13 2.41 50.09
C LEU A 162 -12.04 3.38 50.87
N ASP A 163 -12.07 3.19 52.19
CA ASP A 163 -12.80 4.08 53.08
C ASP A 163 -12.29 5.53 52.96
N SER A 164 -13.17 6.51 53.19
CA SER A 164 -12.85 7.93 53.08
C SER A 164 -11.67 8.33 53.96
N SER A 165 -11.54 7.71 55.15
CA SER A 165 -10.41 7.96 56.06
C SER A 165 -9.05 7.51 55.54
N LYS A 166 -9.02 6.52 54.63
CA LYS A 166 -7.81 5.91 54.05
C LYS A 166 -7.60 6.30 52.58
N SER A 167 -8.38 7.25 52.07
CA SER A 167 -8.40 7.63 50.66
C SER A 167 -8.29 9.15 50.47
N VAL A 168 -8.80 9.66 49.35
CA VAL A 168 -8.95 11.10 49.12
C VAL A 168 -10.34 11.51 49.60
N PHE A 169 -10.38 12.45 50.52
CA PHE A 169 -11.62 12.92 51.13
C PHE A 169 -11.74 14.44 51.08
N TYR A 170 -12.99 14.90 51.06
CA TYR A 170 -13.34 16.30 51.11
C TYR A 170 -13.35 16.80 52.57
N VAL A 171 -12.80 17.98 52.83
CA VAL A 171 -12.78 18.62 54.15
C VAL A 171 -13.76 19.81 54.14
N PRO A 172 -15.00 19.66 54.65
CA PRO A 172 -16.07 20.66 54.47
C PRO A 172 -15.73 22.06 54.98
N GLY A 173 -15.11 22.16 56.17
CA GLY A 173 -14.76 23.47 56.75
C GLY A 173 -13.64 24.21 56.00
N LEU A 174 -12.82 23.48 55.24
CA LEU A 174 -11.70 24.06 54.48
C LEU A 174 -12.01 24.18 52.98
N ASP A 175 -13.08 23.56 52.50
CA ASP A 175 -13.41 23.46 51.07
C ASP A 175 -12.20 23.01 50.23
N LEU A 176 -11.55 21.94 50.69
CA LEU A 176 -10.30 21.40 50.13
C LEU A 176 -10.36 19.87 50.12
N CYS A 177 -9.68 19.26 49.15
CA CYS A 177 -9.47 17.81 49.10
C CYS A 177 -8.17 17.45 49.82
N SER A 178 -8.24 16.53 50.77
CA SER A 178 -7.08 15.98 51.48
C SER A 178 -6.84 14.54 51.07
N MET A 179 -5.57 14.13 51.09
CA MET A 179 -5.15 12.77 50.80
C MET A 179 -4.47 12.19 52.03
N ASP A 180 -4.86 10.97 52.41
CA ASP A 180 -4.20 10.23 53.47
C ASP A 180 -2.68 10.07 53.21
N LYS A 181 -1.87 10.11 54.26
CA LYS A 181 -0.39 10.13 54.16
C LYS A 181 0.16 8.84 53.52
N PRO A 182 -0.17 7.63 54.02
CA PRO A 182 0.16 6.37 53.36
C PRO A 182 -0.21 6.33 51.89
N LEU A 183 -1.45 6.72 51.54
CA LEU A 183 -1.89 6.73 50.16
C LEU A 183 -1.03 7.69 49.30
N LYS A 184 -0.77 8.90 49.81
CA LYS A 184 0.08 9.88 49.14
C LYS A 184 1.47 9.31 48.84
N VAL A 185 2.11 8.66 49.82
CA VAL A 185 3.42 8.01 49.62
C VAL A 185 3.34 6.93 48.55
N ALA A 186 2.34 6.05 48.62
CA ALA A 186 2.15 4.99 47.63
C ALA A 186 1.97 5.55 46.21
N MET A 187 1.21 6.64 46.04
CA MET A 187 1.00 7.28 44.74
C MET A 187 2.28 7.88 44.17
N PHE A 188 3.10 8.54 45.00
CA PHE A 188 4.41 9.03 44.55
C PHE A 188 5.35 7.88 44.16
N ILE A 189 5.35 6.76 44.90
CA ILE A 189 6.13 5.57 44.53
C ILE A 189 5.70 5.07 43.14
N VAL A 190 4.40 4.90 42.91
CA VAL A 190 3.86 4.47 41.60
C VAL A 190 4.26 5.43 40.48
N LEU A 191 4.18 6.74 40.73
CA LEU A 191 4.56 7.77 39.77
C LEU A 191 6.07 7.71 39.44
N TRP A 192 6.93 7.60 40.46
CA TRP A 192 8.38 7.47 40.29
C TRP A 192 8.79 6.17 39.58
N ILE A 193 8.13 5.04 39.87
CA ILE A 193 8.35 3.77 39.15
C ILE A 193 7.97 3.94 37.67
N THR A 194 6.81 4.54 37.39
CA THR A 194 6.35 4.80 36.01
C THR A 194 7.33 5.70 35.26
N TYR A 195 7.83 6.74 35.91
CA TYR A 195 8.85 7.62 35.35
C TYR A 195 10.17 6.88 35.09
N GLY A 196 10.64 6.06 36.04
CA GLY A 196 11.84 5.23 35.87
C GLY A 196 11.73 4.30 34.66
N LEU A 197 10.58 3.66 34.46
CA LEU A 197 10.30 2.86 33.27
C LEU A 197 10.33 3.70 31.98
N THR A 198 9.79 4.92 32.02
CA THR A 198 9.79 5.86 30.88
C THR A 198 11.22 6.26 30.49
N VAL A 199 12.06 6.57 31.48
CA VAL A 199 13.49 6.87 31.28
C VAL A 199 14.22 5.67 30.72
N PHE A 200 13.98 4.47 31.26
CA PHE A 200 14.62 3.23 30.80
C PHE A 200 14.30 2.94 29.32
N ILE A 201 13.02 3.04 28.92
CA ILE A 201 12.61 2.82 27.53
C ILE A 201 13.19 3.91 26.62
N THR A 202 13.17 5.17 27.06
CA THR A 202 13.75 6.29 26.30
C THR A 202 15.25 6.09 26.11
N TRP A 203 15.97 5.65 27.13
CA TRP A 203 17.39 5.32 27.04
C TRP A 203 17.68 4.22 26.01
N LYS A 204 16.81 3.22 25.89
CA LYS A 204 16.91 2.18 24.84
C LYS A 204 16.77 2.74 23.42
N THR A 205 16.17 3.93 23.24
CA THR A 205 16.05 4.60 21.93
C THR A 205 17.27 5.41 21.50
N ARG A 206 18.33 5.51 22.32
CA ARG A 206 19.49 6.38 22.06
C ARG A 206 20.23 6.14 20.72
N ASN A 207 20.09 4.96 20.13
CA ASN A 207 20.76 4.58 18.88
C ASN A 207 19.94 4.91 17.61
N ILE A 208 18.82 5.61 17.74
CA ILE A 208 17.98 5.99 16.59
C ILE A 208 18.64 7.12 15.81
N LYS A 209 18.55 7.04 14.48
CA LYS A 209 19.16 8.02 13.57
C LYS A 209 18.58 9.43 13.73
N SER A 210 19.38 10.44 13.37
CA SER A 210 19.14 11.86 13.65
C SER A 210 17.89 12.45 12.98
N SER A 211 17.39 11.86 11.90
CA SER A 211 16.28 12.39 11.07
C SER A 211 15.08 12.82 11.85
N PHE A 212 14.71 12.02 12.85
CA PHE A 212 13.50 12.26 13.61
C PHE A 212 13.74 13.20 14.81
N ASN A 213 15.01 13.44 15.19
CA ASN A 213 15.42 14.22 16.37
C ASN A 213 14.75 13.73 17.68
N GLU A 214 14.17 12.53 17.69
CA GLU A 214 13.32 12.04 18.77
C GLU A 214 14.11 11.80 20.05
N VAL A 215 15.35 11.30 19.97
CA VAL A 215 16.15 11.04 21.17
C VAL A 215 16.37 12.33 21.97
N ARG A 216 16.72 13.43 21.29
CA ARG A 216 16.93 14.73 21.94
C ARG A 216 15.63 15.26 22.54
N GLU A 217 14.52 15.16 21.80
CA GLU A 217 13.20 15.62 22.25
C GLU A 217 12.66 14.79 23.43
N MET A 218 12.86 13.47 23.41
CA MET A 218 12.46 12.57 24.51
C MET A 218 13.34 12.77 25.75
N CYS A 219 14.65 12.96 25.59
CA CYS A 219 15.54 13.31 26.70
C CYS A 219 15.14 14.64 27.35
N PHE A 220 14.89 15.68 26.53
CA PHE A 220 14.37 16.96 27.01
C PHE A 220 13.05 16.78 27.78
N THR A 221 12.14 15.99 27.22
CA THR A 221 10.86 15.66 27.87
C THR A 221 11.06 14.98 29.24
N CYS A 222 11.98 14.01 29.33
CA CYS A 222 12.29 13.34 30.59
C CYS A 222 12.84 14.32 31.65
N ILE A 223 13.72 15.24 31.25
CA ILE A 223 14.28 16.26 32.16
C ILE A 223 13.16 17.19 32.70
N VAL A 224 12.26 17.64 31.83
CA VAL A 224 11.15 18.51 32.25
C VAL A 224 10.20 17.79 33.20
N ILE A 225 9.91 16.50 32.95
CA ILE A 225 9.07 15.68 33.84
C ILE A 225 9.77 15.42 35.17
N LEU A 226 11.08 15.16 35.16
CA LEU A 226 11.87 15.01 36.40
C LEU A 226 11.76 16.25 37.28
N ALA A 227 11.88 17.43 36.67
CA ALA A 227 11.75 18.70 37.38
C ALA A 227 10.34 18.86 37.99
N SER A 228 9.27 18.62 37.21
CA SER A 228 7.87 18.64 37.72
C SER A 228 7.65 17.65 38.86
N MET A 229 8.10 16.40 38.69
CA MET A 229 7.92 15.36 39.71
C MET A 229 8.71 15.64 40.99
N THR A 230 9.95 16.14 40.86
CA THR A 230 10.79 16.51 42.01
C THR A 230 10.19 17.67 42.77
N THR A 231 9.77 18.73 42.07
CA THR A 231 9.09 19.88 42.70
C THR A 231 7.80 19.47 43.39
N ASN A 232 6.95 18.66 42.75
CA ASN A 232 5.72 18.16 43.37
C ASN A 232 5.97 17.31 44.60
N THR A 233 6.94 16.40 44.52
CA THR A 233 7.34 15.56 45.67
C THR A 233 7.84 16.45 46.80
N ALA A 234 8.74 17.40 46.52
CA ALA A 234 9.26 18.35 47.50
C ALA A 234 8.14 19.19 48.13
N MET A 235 7.24 19.77 47.35
CA MET A 235 6.10 20.56 47.87
C MET A 235 5.20 19.72 48.78
N GLN A 236 4.86 18.50 48.37
CA GLN A 236 3.94 17.63 49.12
C GLN A 236 4.52 17.08 50.43
N PHE A 237 5.84 16.86 50.50
CA PHE A 237 6.50 16.28 51.67
C PHE A 237 7.17 17.33 52.57
N ALA A 238 7.83 18.35 52.00
CA ALA A 238 8.45 19.42 52.79
C ALA A 238 7.42 20.45 53.28
N HIS A 239 6.35 20.67 52.51
CA HIS A 239 5.30 21.63 52.84
C HIS A 239 3.91 20.97 52.77
N PRO A 240 3.57 20.04 53.67
CA PRO A 240 2.28 19.33 53.61
C PRO A 240 1.04 20.24 53.70
N ARG A 241 1.21 21.50 54.12
CA ARG A 241 0.18 22.55 54.18
C ARG A 241 0.24 23.52 52.99
N TYR A 242 0.98 23.21 51.92
CA TYR A 242 1.16 24.11 50.77
C TYR A 242 -0.15 24.58 50.11
N PRO A 243 -1.27 23.82 50.07
CA PRO A 243 -2.52 24.32 49.49
C PRO A 243 -3.12 25.49 50.29
N LEU A 244 -2.80 25.59 51.59
CA LEU A 244 -3.30 26.66 52.46
C LEU A 244 -2.56 27.99 52.22
N SER A 245 -1.36 27.94 51.66
CA SER A 245 -0.53 29.11 51.32
C SER A 245 -0.72 29.49 49.87
N ARG A 246 -1.15 30.73 49.60
CA ARG A 246 -1.40 31.24 48.25
C ARG A 246 -0.16 31.15 47.38
N ARG A 247 1.01 31.49 47.95
CA ARG A 247 2.28 31.48 47.21
C ARG A 247 2.60 30.08 46.70
N PHE A 248 2.52 29.06 47.56
CA PHE A 248 2.89 27.71 47.15
C PHE A 248 1.87 27.08 46.22
N ARG A 249 0.56 27.25 46.44
CA ARG A 249 -0.46 26.72 45.52
C ARG A 249 -0.33 27.31 44.11
N VAL A 250 -0.16 28.64 44.00
CA VAL A 250 0.00 29.32 42.71
C VAL A 250 1.28 28.87 42.01
N VAL A 251 2.41 28.84 42.72
CA VAL A 251 3.69 28.43 42.14
C VAL A 251 3.65 26.98 41.67
N SER A 252 3.10 26.06 42.47
CA SER A 252 3.00 24.65 42.12
C SER A 252 2.16 24.44 40.85
N THR A 253 0.95 25.02 40.79
CA THR A 253 0.04 24.88 39.64
C THR A 253 0.63 25.50 38.37
N LEU A 254 1.24 26.69 38.47
CA LEU A 254 1.88 27.33 37.33
C LEU A 254 3.08 26.52 36.84
N PHE A 255 3.91 26.02 37.75
CA PHE A 255 5.08 25.21 37.40
C PHE A 255 4.68 23.94 36.65
N ASP A 256 3.71 23.18 37.17
CA ASP A 256 3.22 21.97 36.51
C ASP A 256 2.62 22.25 35.14
N SER A 257 1.81 23.31 35.05
CA SER A 257 1.25 23.72 33.78
C SER A 257 2.33 24.11 32.77
N VAL A 258 3.35 24.87 33.18
CA VAL A 258 4.48 25.24 32.32
C VAL A 258 5.24 23.99 31.87
N CYS A 259 5.59 23.08 32.77
CA CYS A 259 6.29 21.84 32.43
C CYS A 259 5.54 21.01 31.39
N VAL A 260 4.24 20.78 31.61
CA VAL A 260 3.41 19.99 30.70
C VAL A 260 3.25 20.68 29.33
N ASN A 261 3.09 22.00 29.31
CA ASN A 261 3.03 22.78 28.08
C ASN A 261 4.35 22.75 27.31
N VAL A 262 5.48 22.89 28.01
CA VAL A 262 6.83 22.84 27.43
C VAL A 262 7.10 21.47 26.80
N VAL A 263 6.65 20.37 27.43
CA VAL A 263 6.74 19.02 26.84
C VAL A 263 5.92 18.95 25.55
N TRP A 264 4.65 19.35 25.59
CA TRP A 264 3.76 19.24 24.43
C TRP A 264 4.23 20.10 23.25
N TRP A 265 4.52 21.38 23.50
CA TRP A 265 5.03 22.31 22.49
C TRP A 265 6.46 21.99 22.06
N GLY A 266 7.31 21.47 22.94
CA GLY A 266 8.66 21.02 22.58
C GLY A 266 8.66 19.97 21.47
N ILE A 267 7.65 19.10 21.44
CA ILE A 267 7.46 18.07 20.41
C ILE A 267 6.72 18.64 19.19
N MET A 268 5.69 19.47 19.39
CA MET A 268 4.73 19.83 18.34
C MET A 268 4.93 21.20 17.68
N ALA A 269 5.60 22.16 18.34
CA ALA A 269 5.74 23.53 17.84
C ALA A 269 6.34 23.57 16.43
N LYS A 270 7.47 22.89 16.23
CA LYS A 270 8.19 22.90 14.96
C LYS A 270 7.38 22.27 13.82
N PRO A 271 6.79 21.07 13.96
CA PRO A 271 5.91 20.51 12.94
C PRO A 271 4.66 21.36 12.63
N ILE A 272 4.01 21.92 13.66
CA ILE A 272 2.81 22.76 13.48
C ILE A 272 3.17 24.05 12.72
N PHE A 273 4.18 24.78 13.19
CA PHE A 273 4.63 26.02 12.58
C PHE A 273 5.01 25.82 11.11
N ASN A 274 5.79 24.78 10.81
CA ASN A 274 6.19 24.51 9.44
C ASN A 274 5.02 24.01 8.58
N CYS A 275 4.06 23.30 9.14
CA CYS A 275 2.84 22.92 8.42
C CYS A 275 2.02 24.15 8.02
N LEU A 276 1.91 25.14 8.91
CA LEU A 276 1.18 26.40 8.67
C LEU A 276 1.88 27.30 7.65
N PHE A 277 3.17 27.56 7.84
CA PHE A 277 3.86 28.64 7.12
C PHE A 277 4.82 28.17 6.02
N ARG A 278 5.34 26.94 6.10
CA ARG A 278 6.45 26.45 5.24
C ARG A 278 6.26 25.01 4.77
N ARG A 279 5.01 24.62 4.50
CA ARG A 279 4.60 23.22 4.35
C ARG A 279 5.45 22.42 3.37
N GLN A 280 5.68 22.96 2.17
CA GLN A 280 6.44 22.27 1.11
C GLN A 280 7.95 22.31 1.34
N LYS A 281 8.47 23.43 1.85
CA LYS A 281 9.90 23.57 2.16
C LYS A 281 10.32 22.59 3.26
N TYR A 282 9.57 22.56 4.36
CA TYR A 282 9.84 21.65 5.47
C TYR A 282 9.65 20.18 5.09
N LEU A 283 8.69 19.86 4.21
CA LEU A 283 8.55 18.49 3.71
C LEU A 283 9.78 18.06 2.90
N ARG A 284 10.32 18.93 2.05
CA ARG A 284 11.55 18.67 1.30
C ARG A 284 12.75 18.50 2.23
N GLU A 285 12.96 19.41 3.18
CA GLU A 285 14.03 19.32 4.18
C GLU A 285 13.93 18.03 5.02
N TRP A 286 12.72 17.69 5.46
CA TRP A 286 12.49 16.46 6.22
C TRP A 286 12.79 15.22 5.37
N THR A 287 12.35 15.19 4.12
CA THR A 287 12.59 14.07 3.19
C THR A 287 14.08 13.94 2.86
N ALA A 288 14.79 15.04 2.64
CA ALA A 288 16.23 15.06 2.44
C ALA A 288 16.96 14.48 3.66
N LYS A 289 16.54 14.85 4.87
CA LYS A 289 17.13 14.30 6.09
C LYS A 289 16.93 12.78 6.22
N LEU A 290 15.72 12.29 5.87
CA LEU A 290 15.47 10.84 5.84
C LEU A 290 16.35 10.11 4.84
N TYR A 291 16.61 10.74 3.69
CA TYR A 291 17.50 10.23 2.67
C TYR A 291 18.94 10.13 3.18
N ASP A 292 19.44 11.19 3.83
CA ASP A 292 20.78 11.23 4.43
C ASP A 292 20.97 10.16 5.52
N ASP A 293 19.90 9.85 6.26
CA ASP A 293 19.88 8.75 7.22
C ASP A 293 19.80 7.35 6.58
N GLY A 294 19.90 7.24 5.26
CA GLY A 294 19.92 5.97 4.54
C GLY A 294 18.55 5.31 4.40
N MET A 295 17.45 6.04 4.61
CA MET A 295 16.13 5.60 4.16
C MET A 295 16.00 5.95 2.67
N LYS A 296 16.77 5.26 1.83
CA LYS A 296 16.81 5.47 0.39
C LYS A 296 15.50 5.00 -0.24
N LEU A 297 14.71 5.94 -0.73
CA LEU A 297 13.87 5.70 -1.90
C LEU A 297 14.85 5.59 -3.09
N ASP A 298 14.94 4.44 -3.77
CA ASP A 298 15.84 4.32 -4.92
C ASP A 298 15.40 5.33 -6.00
N PRO A 299 16.20 6.37 -6.28
CA PRO A 299 15.85 7.31 -7.33
C PRO A 299 15.78 6.55 -8.66
N ARG A 300 14.87 6.98 -9.55
CA ARG A 300 14.88 6.51 -10.94
C ARG A 300 16.23 6.86 -11.53
N ASN A 301 16.93 5.85 -12.02
CA ASN A 301 18.32 5.98 -12.43
C ASN A 301 18.43 5.72 -13.94
N ASN A 302 19.60 6.01 -14.52
CA ASN A 302 19.92 5.74 -15.93
C ASN A 302 19.66 4.29 -16.32
N ALA A 303 19.72 3.35 -15.37
CA ALA A 303 19.40 1.96 -15.62
C ALA A 303 17.93 1.69 -15.95
N ASP A 304 16.98 2.41 -15.34
CA ASP A 304 15.57 2.30 -15.72
C ASP A 304 15.38 2.75 -17.15
N LEU A 305 16.01 3.88 -17.52
CA LEU A 305 15.99 4.40 -18.88
C LEU A 305 16.62 3.41 -19.87
N VAL A 306 17.77 2.82 -19.54
CA VAL A 306 18.43 1.81 -20.39
C VAL A 306 17.51 0.60 -20.60
N ILE A 307 16.87 0.10 -19.56
CA ILE A 307 15.92 -1.02 -19.68
C ILE A 307 14.73 -0.62 -20.56
N VAL A 308 14.14 0.56 -20.37
CA VAL A 308 13.03 1.06 -21.21
C VAL A 308 13.44 1.11 -22.68
N ILE A 309 14.63 1.64 -22.99
CA ILE A 309 15.15 1.73 -24.36
C ILE A 309 15.35 0.33 -24.96
N LEU A 310 16.04 -0.56 -24.24
CA LEU A 310 16.31 -1.92 -24.72
C LEU A 310 15.02 -2.70 -25.01
N LEU A 311 14.06 -2.65 -24.08
CA LEU A 311 12.78 -3.35 -24.25
C LEU A 311 11.95 -2.71 -25.39
N SER A 312 11.98 -1.38 -25.54
CA SER A 312 11.32 -0.70 -26.65
C SER A 312 11.91 -1.10 -28.02
N CYS A 313 13.24 -1.27 -28.12
CA CYS A 313 13.89 -1.79 -29.32
C CYS A 313 13.42 -3.20 -29.67
N ILE A 314 13.27 -4.08 -28.67
CA ILE A 314 12.73 -5.44 -28.86
C ILE A 314 11.29 -5.39 -29.41
N TYR A 315 10.43 -4.53 -28.83
CA TYR A 315 9.07 -4.34 -29.35
C TYR A 315 9.05 -3.73 -30.77
N GLY A 316 10.05 -2.91 -31.13
CA GLY A 316 10.24 -2.41 -32.49
C GLY A 316 10.59 -3.52 -33.49
N ILE A 317 11.47 -4.46 -33.12
CA ILE A 317 11.77 -5.65 -33.95
C ILE A 317 10.51 -6.49 -34.15
N ASN A 318 9.73 -6.72 -33.09
CA ASN A 318 8.47 -7.45 -33.17
C ASN A 318 7.43 -6.75 -34.05
N LEU A 319 7.39 -5.41 -34.05
CA LEU A 319 6.53 -4.65 -34.94
C LEU A 319 6.88 -4.94 -36.40
N CYS A 320 8.15 -4.84 -36.77
CA CYS A 320 8.63 -5.13 -38.11
C CYS A 320 8.30 -6.58 -38.53
N ALA A 321 8.52 -7.54 -37.63
CA ALA A 321 8.19 -8.95 -37.87
C ALA A 321 6.67 -9.17 -38.04
N THR A 322 5.83 -8.49 -37.25
CA THR A 322 4.37 -8.54 -37.35
C THR A 322 3.88 -7.94 -38.67
N LEU A 323 4.41 -6.78 -39.06
CA LEU A 323 4.10 -6.14 -40.35
C LEU A 323 4.51 -7.04 -41.51
N PHE A 324 5.70 -7.64 -41.46
CA PHE A 324 6.13 -8.61 -42.46
C PHE A 324 5.19 -9.82 -42.56
N ALA A 325 4.72 -10.34 -41.42
CA ALA A 325 3.72 -11.42 -41.38
C ALA A 325 2.41 -11.02 -42.05
N LEU A 326 1.94 -9.79 -41.81
CA LEU A 326 0.72 -9.25 -42.40
C LEU A 326 0.84 -9.04 -43.91
N PHE A 327 1.97 -8.50 -44.40
CA PHE A 327 2.22 -8.36 -45.83
C PHE A 327 2.29 -9.72 -46.53
N ASN A 328 2.85 -10.74 -45.86
CA ASN A 328 2.94 -12.10 -46.37
C ASN A 328 1.80 -13.02 -45.92
N ARG A 329 0.63 -12.46 -45.52
CA ARG A 329 -0.52 -13.23 -45.02
C ARG A 329 -1.09 -14.26 -45.99
N LYS A 330 -0.77 -14.15 -47.28
CA LYS A 330 -1.15 -15.12 -48.33
C LYS A 330 -0.30 -16.40 -48.30
N TYR A 331 0.86 -16.40 -47.63
CA TYR A 331 1.71 -17.57 -47.52
C TYR A 331 1.06 -18.62 -46.60
N PRO A 332 0.72 -19.83 -47.07
CA PRO A 332 -0.13 -20.76 -46.33
C PRO A 332 0.38 -21.13 -44.92
N PRO A 333 1.69 -21.38 -44.69
CA PRO A 333 2.20 -21.65 -43.34
C PRO A 333 2.09 -20.46 -42.37
N LEU A 334 2.11 -19.21 -42.87
CA LEU A 334 1.85 -18.03 -42.04
C LEU A 334 0.35 -17.83 -41.82
N ARG A 335 -0.46 -18.07 -42.87
CA ARG A 335 -1.92 -17.96 -42.80
C ARG A 335 -2.51 -18.92 -41.75
N SER A 336 -2.00 -20.15 -41.67
CA SER A 336 -2.43 -21.14 -40.66
C SER A 336 -2.14 -20.69 -39.23
N LYS A 337 -1.12 -19.86 -39.01
CA LYS A 337 -0.84 -19.24 -37.70
C LYS A 337 -1.77 -18.08 -37.35
N GLY A 338 -2.64 -17.61 -38.25
CA GLY A 338 -3.59 -16.55 -37.97
C GLY A 338 -2.90 -15.19 -37.70
N PRO A 339 -2.33 -14.54 -38.72
CA PRO A 339 -1.50 -13.34 -38.54
C PRO A 339 -2.24 -12.17 -37.88
N LEU A 340 -3.56 -12.06 -38.07
CA LEU A 340 -4.39 -11.05 -37.37
C LEU A 340 -4.48 -11.32 -35.86
N LEU A 341 -4.64 -12.58 -35.45
CA LEU A 341 -4.68 -12.96 -34.04
C LEU A 341 -3.33 -12.69 -33.37
N MET A 342 -2.22 -13.00 -34.06
CA MET A 342 -0.87 -12.70 -33.58
C MET A 342 -0.56 -11.21 -33.54
N THR A 343 -1.17 -10.42 -34.43
CA THR A 343 -1.09 -8.95 -34.39
C THR A 343 -1.82 -8.40 -33.17
N ALA A 344 -3.03 -8.91 -32.89
CA ALA A 344 -3.76 -8.53 -31.68
C ALA A 344 -2.99 -8.90 -30.40
N MET A 345 -2.32 -10.07 -30.40
CA MET A 345 -1.46 -10.49 -29.29
C MET A 345 -0.27 -9.55 -29.11
N TYR A 346 0.39 -9.15 -30.20
CA TYR A 346 1.47 -8.15 -30.16
C TYR A 346 1.00 -6.80 -29.59
N ILE A 347 -0.14 -6.26 -30.07
CA ILE A 347 -0.70 -5.00 -29.56
C ILE A 347 -1.00 -5.10 -28.06
N SER A 348 -1.56 -6.23 -27.64
CA SER A 348 -1.83 -6.52 -26.23
C SER A 348 -0.53 -6.56 -25.39
N SER A 349 0.55 -7.18 -25.91
CA SER A 349 1.87 -7.15 -25.26
C SER A 349 2.42 -5.72 -25.11
N VAL A 350 2.22 -4.86 -26.10
CA VAL A 350 2.61 -3.43 -26.01
C VAL A 350 1.82 -2.71 -24.92
N PHE A 351 0.51 -2.96 -24.79
CA PHE A 351 -0.29 -2.39 -23.71
C PHE A 351 0.17 -2.89 -22.33
N TRP A 352 0.49 -4.18 -22.20
CA TRP A 352 1.07 -4.71 -20.96
C TRP A 352 2.37 -3.97 -20.63
N PHE A 353 3.31 -3.87 -21.56
CA PHE A 353 4.59 -3.17 -21.36
C PHE A 353 4.40 -1.70 -20.92
N ILE A 354 3.55 -0.93 -21.60
CA ILE A 354 3.25 0.46 -21.21
C ILE A 354 2.67 0.52 -19.79
N GLY A 355 1.78 -0.40 -19.45
CA GLY A 355 1.22 -0.55 -18.12
C GLY A 355 2.26 -0.88 -17.05
N ASP A 356 3.23 -1.75 -17.35
CA ASP A 356 4.34 -2.08 -16.46
C ASP A 356 5.22 -0.85 -16.19
N LEU A 357 5.57 -0.09 -17.23
CA LEU A 357 6.38 1.13 -17.08
C LEU A 357 5.80 2.10 -16.05
N GLN A 358 4.47 2.26 -16.06
CA GLN A 358 3.76 3.11 -15.11
C GLN A 358 3.71 2.49 -13.70
N VAL A 359 3.21 1.25 -13.59
CA VAL A 359 2.91 0.66 -12.27
C VAL A 359 4.18 0.25 -11.52
N ASP A 360 5.21 -0.20 -12.24
CA ASP A 360 6.49 -0.61 -11.65
C ASP A 360 7.41 0.60 -11.40
N GLY A 361 7.01 1.80 -11.86
CA GLY A 361 7.64 3.06 -11.50
C GLY A 361 8.87 3.42 -12.31
N HIS A 362 9.00 2.90 -13.53
CA HIS A 362 10.14 3.18 -14.41
C HIS A 362 10.16 4.61 -14.95
N VAL A 363 9.00 5.26 -15.05
CA VAL A 363 8.85 6.61 -15.64
C VAL A 363 8.26 7.61 -14.66
N THR A 364 8.58 8.89 -14.86
CA THR A 364 7.99 10.01 -14.10
C THR A 364 6.53 10.21 -14.47
N LEU A 365 5.65 10.16 -13.47
CA LEU A 365 4.21 10.32 -13.70
C LEU A 365 3.82 11.79 -13.62
N VAL A 366 4.40 12.58 -12.69
CA VAL A 366 4.10 14.02 -12.55
C VAL A 366 4.10 14.73 -13.91
N GLY A 367 2.98 15.36 -14.26
CA GLY A 367 2.84 16.16 -15.48
C GLY A 367 2.61 15.38 -16.76
N SER A 368 2.48 14.05 -16.71
CA SER A 368 2.16 13.22 -17.87
C SER A 368 0.77 12.59 -17.80
N VAL A 369 0.28 12.09 -18.94
CA VAL A 369 -0.97 11.29 -19.01
C VAL A 369 -0.89 10.02 -18.18
N LEU A 370 0.33 9.56 -17.86
CA LEU A 370 0.58 8.44 -16.97
C LEU A 370 0.31 8.77 -15.49
N THR A 371 -0.14 9.98 -15.15
CA THR A 371 -0.73 10.24 -13.82
C THR A 371 -2.05 9.50 -13.60
N ASP A 372 -2.77 9.12 -14.67
CA ASP A 372 -3.99 8.33 -14.56
C ASP A 372 -3.67 6.86 -14.28
N CYS A 373 -3.46 6.57 -12.99
CA CYS A 373 -3.18 5.22 -12.50
C CYS A 373 -4.32 4.22 -12.72
N ARG A 374 -5.56 4.67 -12.96
CA ARG A 374 -6.69 3.77 -13.21
C ARG A 374 -6.72 3.40 -14.68
N GLY A 375 -6.62 4.39 -15.57
CA GLY A 375 -6.55 4.16 -17.00
C GLY A 375 -5.40 3.23 -17.35
N PHE A 376 -4.16 3.62 -17.05
CA PHE A 376 -3.01 2.84 -17.47
C PHE A 376 -2.78 1.59 -16.61
N GLY A 377 -2.89 1.71 -15.29
CA GLY A 377 -2.61 0.60 -14.38
C GLY A 377 -3.66 -0.50 -14.39
N PHE A 378 -4.92 -0.18 -14.73
CA PHE A 378 -5.99 -1.17 -14.84
C PHE A 378 -6.40 -1.49 -16.27
N TRP A 379 -6.84 -0.49 -17.03
CA TRP A 379 -7.37 -0.74 -18.37
C TRP A 379 -6.27 -1.16 -19.33
N VAL A 380 -5.18 -0.40 -19.39
CA VAL A 380 -4.08 -0.68 -20.32
C VAL A 380 -3.31 -1.92 -19.88
N ARG A 381 -2.84 -1.98 -18.63
CA ARG A 381 -2.04 -3.11 -18.13
C ARG A 381 -2.82 -4.42 -18.03
N ILE A 382 -3.93 -4.42 -17.27
CA ILE A 382 -4.61 -5.66 -16.86
C ILE A 382 -5.59 -6.13 -17.93
N ILE A 383 -6.54 -5.28 -18.35
CA ILE A 383 -7.58 -5.67 -19.30
C ILE A 383 -7.00 -5.83 -20.71
N LEU A 384 -6.44 -4.76 -21.27
CA LEU A 384 -5.95 -4.73 -22.65
C LEU A 384 -4.60 -5.43 -22.83
N GLY A 385 -3.81 -5.52 -21.76
CA GLY A 385 -2.58 -6.31 -21.71
C GLY A 385 -2.84 -7.76 -21.30
N VAL A 386 -2.51 -8.11 -20.05
CA VAL A 386 -2.45 -9.50 -19.57
C VAL A 386 -3.67 -10.34 -19.94
N CYS A 387 -4.87 -9.87 -19.58
CA CYS A 387 -6.10 -10.63 -19.80
C CYS A 387 -6.36 -10.87 -21.29
N THR A 388 -6.09 -9.89 -22.15
CA THR A 388 -6.32 -10.02 -23.59
C THR A 388 -5.36 -11.03 -24.22
N ILE A 389 -4.08 -11.08 -23.81
CA ILE A 389 -3.15 -12.13 -24.25
C ILE A 389 -3.68 -13.52 -23.90
N THR A 390 -4.04 -13.74 -22.63
CA THR A 390 -4.55 -15.04 -22.17
C THR A 390 -5.82 -15.44 -22.93
N VAL A 391 -6.72 -14.50 -23.20
CA VAL A 391 -7.90 -14.73 -24.04
C VAL A 391 -7.53 -15.11 -25.46
N LEU A 392 -6.60 -14.40 -26.10
CA LEU A 392 -6.21 -14.69 -27.48
C LEU A 392 -5.59 -16.09 -27.62
N ILE A 393 -4.83 -16.54 -26.61
CA ILE A 393 -4.35 -17.92 -26.52
C ILE A 393 -5.54 -18.89 -26.40
N SER A 394 -6.48 -18.63 -25.48
CA SER A 394 -7.70 -19.42 -25.33
C SER A 394 -8.53 -19.50 -26.61
N ILE A 395 -8.68 -18.38 -27.34
CA ILE A 395 -9.39 -18.31 -28.62
C ILE A 395 -8.69 -19.21 -29.64
N ARG A 396 -7.36 -19.13 -29.74
CA ARG A 396 -6.57 -20.00 -30.63
C ARG A 396 -6.84 -21.48 -30.33
N CYS A 397 -6.75 -21.89 -29.06
CA CYS A 397 -7.03 -23.26 -28.65
C CYS A 397 -8.48 -23.66 -28.94
N TYR A 398 -9.43 -22.76 -28.70
CA TYR A 398 -10.84 -23.01 -28.94
C TYR A 398 -11.13 -23.20 -30.44
N ILE A 399 -10.49 -22.44 -31.33
CA ILE A 399 -10.54 -22.65 -32.78
C ILE A 399 -10.07 -24.06 -33.13
N PHE A 400 -8.93 -24.49 -32.59
CA PHE A 400 -8.41 -25.84 -32.84
C PHE A 400 -9.35 -26.93 -32.30
N TYR A 401 -9.89 -26.76 -31.10
CA TYR A 401 -10.87 -27.69 -30.53
C TYR A 401 -12.10 -27.84 -31.44
N ARG A 402 -12.63 -26.73 -31.95
CA ARG A 402 -13.80 -26.71 -32.84
C ARG A 402 -13.53 -27.43 -34.16
N ILE A 403 -12.41 -27.10 -34.79
CA ILE A 403 -12.06 -27.64 -36.10
C ILE A 403 -11.72 -29.14 -35.99
N PHE A 404 -10.80 -29.50 -35.10
CA PHE A 404 -10.23 -30.86 -35.10
C PHE A 404 -10.99 -31.86 -34.24
N ASN A 405 -11.59 -31.45 -33.12
CA ASN A 405 -12.28 -32.39 -32.23
C ASN A 405 -13.80 -32.41 -32.46
N GLN A 406 -14.39 -31.31 -32.93
CA GLN A 406 -15.83 -31.23 -33.16
C GLN A 406 -16.22 -31.26 -34.65
N ASN A 407 -15.26 -31.14 -35.57
CA ASN A 407 -15.52 -30.99 -37.00
C ASN A 407 -16.51 -29.86 -37.31
N LEU A 408 -16.45 -28.77 -36.53
CA LEU A 408 -17.30 -27.59 -36.68
C LEU A 408 -16.49 -26.40 -37.20
N PRO A 409 -17.07 -25.54 -38.06
CA PRO A 409 -16.38 -24.37 -38.54
C PRO A 409 -16.02 -23.41 -37.39
N GLY A 410 -14.82 -22.83 -37.46
CA GLY A 410 -14.33 -21.78 -36.55
C GLY A 410 -14.92 -20.40 -36.83
N ARG A 411 -16.15 -20.33 -37.36
CA ARG A 411 -16.85 -19.10 -37.74
C ARG A 411 -18.29 -19.11 -37.22
N GLY A 412 -18.91 -17.94 -37.15
CA GLY A 412 -20.32 -17.75 -36.78
C GLY A 412 -20.52 -17.19 -35.36
N TRP A 413 -21.71 -16.64 -35.10
CA TRP A 413 -22.02 -15.95 -33.83
C TRP A 413 -21.82 -16.82 -32.59
N ARG A 414 -22.18 -18.12 -32.65
CA ARG A 414 -22.01 -19.06 -31.54
C ARG A 414 -20.56 -19.27 -31.12
N PHE A 415 -19.61 -19.08 -32.04
CA PHE A 415 -18.18 -19.15 -31.73
C PHE A 415 -17.73 -17.94 -30.90
N PHE A 416 -18.27 -16.75 -31.20
CA PHE A 416 -17.92 -15.51 -30.49
C PHE A 416 -18.63 -15.32 -29.15
N LEU A 417 -19.74 -16.03 -28.90
CA LEU A 417 -20.50 -15.91 -27.66
C LEU A 417 -19.68 -16.08 -26.37
N PRO A 418 -18.91 -17.18 -26.15
CA PRO A 418 -18.12 -17.34 -24.92
C PRO A 418 -17.04 -16.26 -24.76
N ILE A 419 -16.46 -15.82 -25.89
CA ILE A 419 -15.47 -14.73 -25.93
C ILE A 419 -16.14 -13.41 -25.51
N GLY A 420 -17.31 -13.11 -26.07
CA GLY A 420 -18.10 -11.93 -25.74
C GLY A 420 -18.51 -11.89 -24.27
N ILE A 421 -18.98 -13.02 -23.72
CA ILE A 421 -19.32 -13.12 -22.29
C ILE A 421 -18.09 -12.80 -21.41
N TYR A 422 -16.94 -13.37 -21.73
CA TYR A 422 -15.71 -13.10 -20.98
C TYR A 422 -15.28 -11.63 -21.07
N PHE A 423 -15.30 -11.02 -22.26
CA PHE A 423 -14.99 -9.59 -22.42
C PHE A 423 -15.99 -8.70 -21.68
N MET A 424 -17.29 -9.04 -21.70
CA MET A 424 -18.31 -8.32 -20.93
C MET A 424 -18.02 -8.38 -19.43
N CYS A 425 -17.62 -9.54 -18.89
CA CYS A 425 -17.20 -9.64 -17.49
C CYS A 425 -16.00 -8.72 -17.18
N LEU A 426 -14.98 -8.69 -18.04
CA LEU A 426 -13.84 -7.79 -17.85
C LEU A 426 -14.23 -6.30 -17.92
N LEU A 427 -15.11 -5.94 -18.87
CA LEU A 427 -15.62 -4.57 -18.99
C LEU A 427 -16.38 -4.14 -17.74
N ILE A 428 -17.27 -5.01 -17.22
CA ILE A 428 -18.01 -4.74 -15.97
C ILE A 428 -17.02 -4.51 -14.83
N ILE A 429 -16.00 -5.36 -14.69
CA ILE A 429 -14.98 -5.20 -13.65
C ILE A 429 -14.23 -3.88 -13.82
N GLY A 430 -13.89 -3.48 -15.05
CA GLY A 430 -13.25 -2.18 -15.29
C GLY A 430 -14.11 -0.97 -14.99
N ILE A 431 -15.39 -1.03 -15.32
CA ILE A 431 -16.34 0.02 -14.95
C ILE A 431 -16.44 0.12 -13.43
N VAL A 432 -16.55 -1.02 -12.74
CA VAL A 432 -16.60 -1.07 -11.26
C VAL A 432 -15.32 -0.48 -10.65
N VAL A 433 -14.13 -0.90 -11.11
CA VAL A 433 -12.85 -0.40 -10.59
C VAL A 433 -12.68 1.10 -10.83
N SER A 434 -13.11 1.60 -12.00
CA SER A 434 -13.14 3.03 -12.32
C SER A 434 -14.11 3.82 -11.42
N ALA A 435 -15.25 3.23 -11.08
CA ALA A 435 -16.28 3.84 -10.23
C ALA A 435 -15.89 3.86 -8.73
N LEU A 436 -15.00 2.97 -8.27
CA LEU A 436 -14.54 2.94 -6.89
C LEU A 436 -13.83 4.25 -6.50
N LYS A 437 -13.87 4.60 -5.21
CA LYS A 437 -13.13 5.76 -4.67
C LYS A 437 -11.61 5.52 -4.75
N PRO A 438 -10.78 6.56 -5.00
CA PRO A 438 -9.31 6.42 -5.13
C PRO A 438 -8.66 5.63 -3.99
N SER A 439 -9.11 5.86 -2.76
CA SER A 439 -8.60 5.18 -1.56
C SER A 439 -8.91 3.68 -1.48
N LYS A 440 -9.80 3.16 -2.33
CA LYS A 440 -10.21 1.75 -2.42
C LYS A 440 -9.87 1.14 -3.79
N SER A 441 -9.30 1.93 -4.68
CA SER A 441 -8.94 1.54 -6.05
C SER A 441 -7.43 1.65 -6.25
N VAL A 442 -7.01 2.01 -7.46
CA VAL A 442 -5.67 2.55 -7.72
C VAL A 442 -5.68 4.07 -7.46
N GLN A 443 -4.67 4.57 -6.75
CA GLN A 443 -4.46 5.99 -6.52
C GLN A 443 -3.02 6.39 -6.83
N TYR A 444 -2.86 7.56 -7.44
CA TYR A 444 -1.57 8.21 -7.58
C TYR A 444 -1.10 8.75 -6.22
N VAL A 445 0.18 8.55 -5.88
CA VAL A 445 0.80 9.03 -4.64
C VAL A 445 1.84 10.10 -4.99
N PRO A 446 1.49 11.41 -4.95
CA PRO A 446 2.35 12.49 -5.43
C PRO A 446 3.73 12.54 -4.76
N GLY A 447 3.81 12.18 -3.47
CA GLY A 447 5.07 12.20 -2.73
C GLY A 447 6.05 11.09 -3.12
N LEU A 448 5.58 10.03 -3.77
CA LEU A 448 6.42 8.93 -4.26
C LEU A 448 6.47 8.89 -5.79
N ASP A 449 5.65 9.70 -6.46
CA ASP A 449 5.43 9.67 -7.89
C ASP A 449 5.08 8.27 -8.44
N LEU A 450 4.23 7.53 -7.73
CA LEU A 450 3.88 6.13 -8.03
C LEU A 450 2.38 5.87 -7.95
N CYS A 451 1.94 4.85 -8.68
CA CYS A 451 0.59 4.31 -8.58
C CYS A 451 0.52 3.25 -7.48
N ASN A 452 -0.25 3.52 -6.44
CA ASN A 452 -0.51 2.57 -5.36
C ASN A 452 -1.87 1.91 -5.53
N MET A 453 -1.87 0.58 -5.57
CA MET A 453 -3.07 -0.24 -5.67
C MET A 453 -3.49 -0.74 -4.29
N ASP A 454 -4.76 -0.57 -3.92
CA ASP A 454 -5.28 -1.08 -2.66
C ASP A 454 -5.19 -2.63 -2.60
N LYS A 455 -4.91 -3.17 -1.41
CA LYS A 455 -4.62 -4.61 -1.24
C LYS A 455 -5.79 -5.52 -1.67
N PRO A 456 -7.07 -5.24 -1.31
CA PRO A 456 -8.19 -6.06 -1.75
C PRO A 456 -8.37 -6.05 -3.27
N LEU A 457 -8.19 -4.89 -3.92
CA LEU A 457 -8.23 -4.79 -5.38
C LEU A 457 -7.13 -5.63 -6.02
N LYS A 458 -5.89 -5.53 -5.52
CA LYS A 458 -4.76 -6.34 -5.97
C LYS A 458 -5.05 -7.85 -5.87
N VAL A 459 -5.56 -8.31 -4.72
CA VAL A 459 -5.95 -9.73 -4.54
C VAL A 459 -7.01 -10.13 -5.56
N THR A 460 -8.05 -9.32 -5.72
CA THR A 460 -9.15 -9.58 -6.67
C THR A 460 -8.63 -9.73 -8.09
N MET A 461 -7.69 -8.87 -8.50
CA MET A 461 -7.08 -8.92 -9.84
C MET A 461 -6.27 -10.19 -10.07
N PHE A 462 -5.41 -10.57 -9.12
CA PHE A 462 -4.66 -11.82 -9.25
C PHE A 462 -5.59 -13.03 -9.28
N VAL A 463 -6.66 -13.04 -8.48
CA VAL A 463 -7.67 -14.11 -8.55
C VAL A 463 -8.29 -14.18 -9.94
N ILE A 464 -8.66 -13.05 -10.54
CA ILE A 464 -9.20 -13.01 -11.91
C ILE A 464 -8.17 -13.58 -12.90
N LEU A 465 -6.92 -13.13 -12.84
CA LEU A 465 -5.85 -13.62 -13.72
C LEU A 465 -5.64 -15.13 -13.60
N TRP A 466 -5.57 -15.66 -12.37
CA TRP A 466 -5.43 -17.09 -12.11
C TRP A 466 -6.63 -17.90 -12.60
N VAL A 467 -7.86 -17.39 -12.44
CA VAL A 467 -9.07 -18.04 -12.97
C VAL A 467 -9.04 -18.08 -14.50
N THR A 468 -8.61 -17.00 -15.16
CA THR A 468 -8.48 -16.95 -16.62
C THR A 468 -7.39 -17.91 -17.12
N ASP A 469 -6.24 -17.98 -16.45
CA ASP A 469 -5.18 -18.93 -16.81
C ASP A 469 -5.62 -20.37 -16.57
N ALA A 470 -6.37 -20.66 -15.49
CA ALA A 470 -6.95 -21.98 -15.25
C ALA A 470 -7.96 -22.38 -16.34
N PHE A 471 -8.79 -21.44 -16.79
CA PHE A 471 -9.68 -21.66 -17.94
C PHE A 471 -8.89 -21.94 -19.22
N THR A 472 -7.80 -21.20 -19.46
CA THR A 472 -6.91 -21.42 -20.61
C THR A 472 -6.22 -22.78 -20.55
N CYS A 473 -5.79 -23.21 -19.36
CA CYS A 473 -5.27 -24.56 -19.12
C CYS A 473 -6.32 -25.62 -19.48
N PHE A 474 -7.57 -25.40 -19.05
CA PHE A 474 -8.66 -26.33 -19.33
C PHE A 474 -8.94 -26.46 -20.84
N VAL A 475 -9.01 -25.34 -21.57
CA VAL A 475 -9.21 -25.37 -23.03
C VAL A 475 -8.01 -26.01 -23.74
N THR A 476 -6.78 -25.68 -23.30
CA THR A 476 -5.54 -26.30 -23.81
C THR A 476 -5.52 -27.81 -23.58
N TRP A 477 -5.94 -28.26 -22.40
CA TRP A 477 -6.03 -29.67 -22.07
C TRP A 477 -7.00 -30.45 -22.98
N LYS A 478 -8.08 -29.79 -23.43
CA LYS A 478 -9.06 -30.38 -24.37
C LYS A 478 -8.51 -30.53 -25.79
N VAL A 479 -7.49 -29.77 -26.18
CA VAL A 479 -6.85 -29.87 -27.51
C VAL A 479 -5.61 -30.77 -27.54
N ARG A 480 -5.25 -31.41 -26.43
CA ARG A 480 -4.01 -32.21 -26.33
C ARG A 480 -3.91 -33.39 -27.30
N ASN A 481 -5.04 -33.89 -27.80
CA ASN A 481 -5.11 -35.07 -28.67
C ASN A 481 -5.09 -34.74 -30.18
N ILE A 482 -4.89 -33.48 -30.55
CA ILE A 482 -4.80 -33.08 -31.97
C ILE A 482 -3.47 -33.57 -32.55
N ARG A 483 -3.52 -34.18 -33.75
CA ARG A 483 -2.35 -34.75 -34.45
C ARG A 483 -1.25 -33.71 -34.72
N SER A 484 -0.01 -34.20 -34.82
CA SER A 484 1.25 -33.44 -34.69
C SER A 484 1.58 -32.49 -35.86
N SER A 485 0.76 -32.38 -36.90
CA SER A 485 1.08 -31.72 -38.19
C SER A 485 1.71 -30.35 -38.05
N PHE A 486 1.32 -29.60 -37.02
CA PHE A 486 1.73 -28.21 -36.82
C PHE A 486 2.51 -27.95 -35.53
N ASN A 487 2.78 -28.96 -34.70
CA ASN A 487 3.39 -28.80 -33.37
C ASN A 487 2.66 -27.76 -32.46
N GLU A 488 1.43 -27.38 -32.81
CA GLU A 488 0.66 -26.29 -32.17
C GLU A 488 0.38 -26.59 -30.71
N VAL A 489 0.03 -27.83 -30.39
CA VAL A 489 -0.22 -28.26 -29.02
C VAL A 489 1.01 -28.00 -28.15
N ARG A 490 2.21 -28.33 -28.65
CA ARG A 490 3.47 -28.09 -27.92
C ARG A 490 3.79 -26.61 -27.79
N GLU A 491 3.58 -25.81 -28.85
CA GLU A 491 3.79 -24.36 -28.82
C GLU A 491 2.82 -23.65 -27.85
N VAL A 492 1.57 -24.09 -27.80
CA VAL A 492 0.56 -23.61 -26.84
C VAL A 492 0.90 -24.02 -25.42
N PHE A 493 1.28 -25.28 -25.17
CA PHE A 493 1.71 -25.71 -23.83
C PHE A 493 2.95 -24.94 -23.36
N PHE A 494 3.91 -24.70 -24.25
CA PHE A 494 5.07 -23.85 -23.96
C PHE A 494 4.64 -22.42 -23.60
N SER A 495 3.72 -21.85 -24.36
CA SER A 495 3.19 -20.50 -24.11
C SER A 495 2.47 -20.41 -22.75
N LEU A 496 1.66 -21.42 -22.44
CA LEU A 496 0.94 -21.52 -21.17
C LEU A 496 1.88 -21.69 -19.98
N PHE A 497 2.91 -22.52 -20.13
CA PHE A 497 3.95 -22.70 -19.11
C PHE A 497 4.67 -21.38 -18.80
N ILE A 498 5.04 -20.63 -19.84
CA ILE A 498 5.66 -19.31 -19.69
C ILE A 498 4.72 -18.32 -18.98
N MET A 499 3.45 -18.25 -19.40
CA MET A 499 2.45 -17.37 -18.78
C MET A 499 2.26 -17.68 -17.29
N ILE A 500 2.08 -18.95 -16.93
CA ILE A 500 1.92 -19.37 -15.52
C ILE A 500 3.18 -19.03 -14.72
N THR A 501 4.37 -19.21 -15.29
CA THR A 501 5.63 -18.87 -14.63
C THR A 501 5.71 -17.36 -14.37
N ALA A 502 5.38 -16.53 -15.38
CA ALA A 502 5.35 -15.07 -15.23
C ALA A 502 4.33 -14.61 -14.18
N LEU A 503 3.11 -15.15 -14.24
CA LEU A 503 2.06 -14.83 -13.27
C LEU A 503 2.46 -15.26 -11.85
N THR A 504 3.12 -16.41 -11.69
CA THR A 504 3.62 -16.91 -10.40
C THR A 504 4.69 -15.99 -9.82
N ILE A 505 5.68 -15.59 -10.63
CA ILE A 505 6.75 -14.66 -10.21
C ILE A 505 6.16 -13.30 -9.84
N ASN A 506 5.27 -12.75 -10.66
CA ASN A 506 4.58 -11.50 -10.36
C ASN A 506 3.75 -11.57 -9.08
N THR A 507 2.98 -12.64 -8.90
CA THR A 507 2.23 -12.87 -7.65
C THR A 507 3.21 -12.92 -6.47
N GLY A 508 4.30 -13.68 -6.59
CA GLY A 508 5.35 -13.78 -5.57
C GLY A 508 5.95 -12.42 -5.20
N ILE A 509 6.47 -11.67 -6.18
CA ILE A 509 7.08 -10.35 -5.98
C ILE A 509 6.08 -9.38 -5.34
N GLN A 510 4.85 -9.30 -5.85
CA GLN A 510 3.88 -8.32 -5.37
C GLN A 510 3.36 -8.59 -3.95
N PHE A 511 3.28 -9.85 -3.54
CA PHE A 511 2.82 -10.23 -2.20
C PHE A 511 3.96 -10.33 -1.17
N ALA A 512 5.14 -10.80 -1.57
CA ALA A 512 6.32 -10.86 -0.69
C ALA A 512 6.95 -9.48 -0.48
N HIS A 513 6.95 -8.64 -1.53
CA HIS A 513 7.53 -7.30 -1.52
C HIS A 513 6.51 -6.26 -2.00
N PRO A 514 5.53 -5.85 -1.18
CA PRO A 514 4.52 -4.85 -1.57
C PRO A 514 5.10 -3.48 -1.98
N GLN A 515 6.36 -3.22 -1.60
CA GLN A 515 7.13 -2.03 -1.95
C GLN A 515 8.06 -2.26 -3.16
N TYR A 516 7.86 -3.31 -3.96
CA TYR A 516 8.71 -3.62 -5.10
C TYR A 516 8.91 -2.47 -6.10
N PRO A 517 7.95 -1.54 -6.36
CA PRO A 517 8.21 -0.42 -7.28
C PRO A 517 9.26 0.56 -6.72
N LEU A 518 9.43 0.58 -5.40
CA LEU A 518 10.45 1.39 -4.71
C LEU A 518 11.83 0.75 -4.72
N ASN A 519 11.93 -0.54 -5.08
CA ASN A 519 13.19 -1.27 -5.13
C ASN A 519 13.58 -1.48 -6.58
N ARG A 520 14.71 -0.89 -7.00
CA ARG A 520 15.17 -0.93 -8.38
C ARG A 520 15.30 -2.35 -8.94
N THR A 521 15.82 -3.27 -8.14
CA THR A 521 16.07 -4.64 -8.59
C THR A 521 14.76 -5.36 -8.88
N TYR A 522 13.79 -5.28 -7.98
CA TYR A 522 12.52 -5.97 -8.17
C TYR A 522 11.70 -5.40 -9.32
N ARG A 523 11.65 -4.06 -9.50
CA ARG A 523 10.95 -3.48 -10.67
C ARG A 523 11.57 -3.91 -11.99
N ILE A 524 12.91 -3.85 -12.11
CA ILE A 524 13.62 -4.26 -13.32
C ILE A 524 13.39 -5.75 -13.61
N ILE A 525 13.51 -6.61 -12.59
CA ILE A 525 13.27 -8.05 -12.76
C ILE A 525 11.83 -8.32 -13.21
N SER A 526 10.84 -7.68 -12.59
CA SER A 526 9.42 -7.84 -12.95
C SER A 526 9.18 -7.49 -14.42
N THR A 527 9.59 -6.29 -14.84
CA THR A 527 9.37 -5.82 -16.22
C THR A 527 10.16 -6.62 -17.26
N ILE A 528 11.40 -7.03 -16.96
CA ILE A 528 12.19 -7.91 -17.85
C ILE A 528 11.49 -9.26 -17.99
N PHE A 529 11.02 -9.85 -16.89
CA PHE A 529 10.40 -11.17 -16.92
C PHE A 529 9.09 -11.15 -17.71
N ASP A 530 8.24 -10.15 -17.48
CA ASP A 530 6.99 -9.96 -18.22
C ASP A 530 7.25 -9.77 -19.72
N THR A 531 8.23 -8.92 -20.06
CA THR A 531 8.60 -8.69 -21.46
C THR A 531 9.20 -9.94 -22.09
N ALA A 532 10.08 -10.65 -21.41
CA ALA A 532 10.66 -11.90 -21.91
C ALA A 532 9.59 -12.97 -22.13
N ALA A 533 8.62 -13.08 -21.22
CA ALA A 533 7.52 -14.02 -21.31
C ALA A 533 6.66 -13.79 -22.57
N VAL A 534 6.17 -12.57 -22.77
CA VAL A 534 5.32 -12.27 -23.95
C VAL A 534 6.08 -12.36 -25.27
N ASN A 535 7.38 -12.05 -25.27
CA ASN A 535 8.25 -12.22 -26.43
C ASN A 535 8.46 -13.70 -26.76
N ALA A 536 8.75 -14.52 -25.74
CA ALA A 536 8.96 -15.95 -25.91
C ALA A 536 7.69 -16.66 -26.44
N ILE A 537 6.51 -16.23 -25.99
CA ILE A 537 5.21 -16.72 -26.51
C ILE A 537 5.06 -16.35 -27.99
N TRP A 538 5.23 -15.08 -28.34
CA TRP A 538 5.03 -14.61 -29.71
C TRP A 538 6.01 -15.26 -30.68
N TRP A 539 7.31 -15.26 -30.35
CA TRP A 539 8.33 -15.91 -31.16
C TRP A 539 8.21 -17.43 -31.16
N GLY A 540 7.78 -18.06 -30.06
CA GLY A 540 7.54 -19.50 -30.00
C GLY A 540 6.52 -19.98 -31.05
N ILE A 541 5.53 -19.15 -31.36
CA ILE A 541 4.49 -19.45 -32.38
C ILE A 541 4.93 -19.02 -33.79
N MET A 542 5.55 -17.84 -33.92
CA MET A 542 5.78 -17.20 -35.22
C MET A 542 7.19 -17.36 -35.81
N ALA A 543 8.21 -17.68 -35.01
CA ALA A 543 9.62 -17.69 -35.44
C ALA A 543 9.84 -18.58 -36.66
N LYS A 544 9.41 -19.85 -36.57
CA LYS A 544 9.66 -20.85 -37.61
C LYS A 544 9.03 -20.47 -38.96
N PRO A 545 7.72 -20.15 -39.05
CA PRO A 545 7.11 -19.80 -40.34
C PRO A 545 7.61 -18.45 -40.88
N LEU A 546 7.95 -17.47 -40.01
CA LEU A 546 8.53 -16.20 -40.44
C LEU A 546 9.92 -16.38 -41.06
N PHE A 547 10.82 -17.03 -40.33
CA PHE A 547 12.19 -17.28 -40.79
C PHE A 547 12.19 -18.09 -42.09
N SER A 548 11.33 -19.11 -42.15
CA SER A 548 11.23 -19.96 -43.35
C SER A 548 10.62 -19.21 -44.53
N CYS A 549 9.65 -18.31 -44.32
CA CYS A 549 9.13 -17.45 -45.38
C CYS A 549 10.21 -16.50 -45.93
N LEU A 550 11.11 -16.01 -45.06
CA LEU A 550 12.15 -15.05 -45.43
C LEU A 550 13.31 -15.72 -46.19
N PHE A 551 13.78 -16.89 -45.73
CA PHE A 551 15.02 -17.49 -46.25
C PHE A 551 14.83 -18.78 -47.05
N ARG A 552 13.73 -19.54 -46.83
CA ARG A 552 13.54 -20.90 -47.38
C ARG A 552 12.11 -21.14 -47.84
N ARG A 553 11.52 -20.15 -48.52
CA ARG A 553 10.08 -20.10 -48.78
C ARG A 553 9.55 -21.35 -49.49
N GLN A 554 10.17 -21.78 -50.59
CA GLN A 554 9.67 -22.93 -51.35
C GLN A 554 9.89 -24.26 -50.64
N LYS A 555 11.08 -24.47 -50.07
CA LYS A 555 11.41 -25.69 -49.33
C LYS A 555 10.48 -25.89 -48.13
N TYR A 556 10.24 -24.84 -47.35
CA TYR A 556 9.35 -24.94 -46.20
C TYR A 556 7.88 -25.13 -46.61
N LEU A 557 7.45 -24.54 -47.73
CA LEU A 557 6.14 -24.81 -48.28
C LEU A 557 5.99 -26.29 -48.63
N GLN A 558 6.96 -26.89 -49.33
CA GLN A 558 6.97 -28.32 -49.66
C GLN A 558 6.91 -29.20 -48.40
N GLU A 559 7.79 -28.95 -47.42
CA GLU A 559 7.81 -29.68 -46.14
C GLU A 559 6.47 -29.55 -45.40
N TRP A 560 5.87 -28.36 -45.40
CA TRP A 560 4.58 -28.11 -44.77
C TRP A 560 3.45 -28.84 -45.49
N THR A 561 3.46 -28.84 -46.83
CA THR A 561 2.46 -29.55 -47.63
C THR A 561 2.58 -31.06 -47.49
N ALA A 562 3.80 -31.61 -47.43
CA ALA A 562 4.03 -33.04 -47.20
C ALA A 562 3.44 -33.49 -45.86
N LYS A 563 3.65 -32.71 -44.80
CA LYS A 563 3.05 -32.99 -43.48
C LYS A 563 1.52 -32.92 -43.47
N LEU A 564 0.94 -32.00 -44.23
CA LEU A 564 -0.52 -31.96 -44.39
C LEU A 564 -1.07 -33.23 -45.04
N TYR A 565 -0.34 -33.80 -46.01
CA TYR A 565 -0.71 -35.06 -46.64
C TYR A 565 -0.59 -36.23 -45.66
N GLU A 566 0.50 -36.31 -44.89
CA GLU A 566 0.70 -37.35 -43.87
C GLU A 566 -0.41 -37.39 -42.81
N ASP A 567 -1.01 -36.24 -42.50
CA ASP A 567 -2.05 -36.11 -41.48
C ASP A 567 -3.49 -36.09 -42.02
N ASP A 568 -3.69 -36.33 -43.32
CA ASP A 568 -5.00 -36.31 -44.02
C ASP A 568 -5.74 -34.95 -43.99
N LEU A 569 -5.03 -33.85 -43.75
CA LEU A 569 -5.61 -32.50 -43.60
C LEU A 569 -5.72 -31.70 -44.92
N GLN A 570 -5.55 -32.38 -46.05
CA GLN A 570 -5.58 -31.77 -47.38
C GLN A 570 -6.91 -31.08 -47.73
N LYS A 571 -8.04 -31.61 -47.21
CA LYS A 571 -9.38 -31.10 -47.52
C LYS A 571 -9.66 -29.76 -46.83
N GLU A 572 -9.16 -29.59 -45.61
CA GLU A 572 -9.39 -28.42 -44.76
C GLU A 572 -8.62 -27.19 -45.27
N TYR A 573 -7.56 -27.39 -46.04
CA TYR A 573 -6.69 -26.33 -46.57
C TYR A 573 -6.84 -26.09 -48.07
N GLU A 574 -7.83 -26.70 -48.73
CA GLU A 574 -8.12 -26.53 -50.17
C GLU A 574 -6.89 -26.80 -51.06
N MET A 575 -6.05 -27.77 -50.67
CA MET A 575 -4.86 -28.12 -51.43
C MET A 575 -5.26 -28.86 -52.72
N PRO A 576 -4.79 -28.44 -53.91
CA PRO A 576 -4.99 -29.23 -55.12
C PRO A 576 -4.40 -30.62 -54.88
N ARG A 577 -5.18 -31.68 -55.12
CA ARG A 577 -4.71 -33.06 -54.97
C ARG A 577 -3.38 -33.17 -55.70
N TYR A 578 -2.36 -33.64 -54.98
CA TYR A 578 -1.07 -33.99 -55.58
C TYR A 578 -1.31 -35.13 -56.56
N GLN A 579 -1.71 -34.78 -57.78
CA GLN A 579 -1.69 -35.70 -58.91
C GLN A 579 -0.20 -35.92 -59.16
N ASN A 580 0.27 -37.14 -58.90
CA ASN A 580 1.65 -37.63 -59.07
C ASN A 580 2.19 -37.37 -60.50
N ARG A 581 2.38 -36.11 -60.88
CA ARG A 581 2.86 -35.71 -62.22
C ARG A 581 4.33 -35.28 -62.21
N TYR A 582 5.04 -35.45 -61.10
CA TYR A 582 6.44 -35.03 -60.94
C TYR A 582 7.30 -36.06 -60.18
N VAL A 583 7.15 -37.35 -60.46
CA VAL A 583 8.18 -38.35 -60.16
C VAL A 583 8.19 -39.40 -61.27
N GLU A 584 8.58 -38.98 -62.47
CA GLU A 584 9.17 -39.84 -63.52
C GLU A 584 9.70 -38.95 -64.66
N ASP A 585 10.60 -38.00 -64.39
CA ASP A 585 11.35 -37.36 -65.50
C ASP A 585 12.71 -36.72 -65.10
N ASP A 586 13.38 -37.30 -64.10
CA ASP A 586 14.83 -37.08 -63.88
C ASP A 586 15.63 -38.33 -64.25
N SER A 587 15.25 -39.00 -65.35
CA SER A 587 16.23 -39.75 -66.13
C SER A 587 17.13 -38.74 -66.82
N TYR A 588 18.29 -38.47 -66.21
CA TYR A 588 19.43 -37.87 -66.89
C TYR A 588 19.60 -38.51 -68.28
N PRO A 589 19.60 -37.74 -69.39
CA PRO A 589 19.93 -38.30 -70.68
C PRO A 589 21.43 -38.60 -70.68
N LEU A 590 21.77 -39.89 -70.67
CA LEU A 590 23.04 -40.35 -71.22
C LEU A 590 23.02 -40.00 -72.71
N GLU A 591 23.94 -39.12 -73.12
CA GLU A 591 24.28 -38.94 -74.52
C GLU A 591 24.63 -40.30 -75.11
N THR A 592 23.80 -40.81 -76.02
CA THR A 592 24.27 -41.62 -77.14
C THR A 592 23.23 -41.65 -78.26
N SER A 593 23.71 -41.23 -79.43
CA SER A 593 23.33 -41.79 -80.74
C SER A 593 21.96 -41.45 -81.34
N LYS A 594 22.01 -40.54 -82.32
CA LYS A 594 21.40 -40.63 -83.68
C LYS A 594 20.31 -41.71 -83.89
N GLN A 595 19.09 -41.28 -84.21
CA GLN A 595 18.44 -41.62 -85.50
C GLN A 595 17.11 -40.85 -85.70
N ALA A 596 17.03 -40.22 -86.88
CA ALA A 596 15.96 -39.91 -87.82
C ALA A 596 14.45 -39.99 -87.45
N PRO A 597 13.60 -39.24 -88.21
CA PRO A 597 12.23 -38.90 -87.84
C PRO A 597 11.20 -39.94 -88.33
N ASN A 598 10.07 -40.05 -87.63
CA ASN A 598 8.85 -40.54 -88.26
C ASN A 598 7.59 -39.91 -87.67
N SER A 599 6.78 -39.44 -88.61
CA SER A 599 5.43 -38.89 -88.53
C SER A 599 4.35 -39.95 -88.25
N SER A 600 3.34 -39.58 -87.46
CA SER A 600 1.91 -39.97 -87.59
C SER A 600 1.18 -39.45 -86.34
N LEU A 601 0.25 -38.48 -86.41
CA LEU A 601 -1.13 -38.53 -86.90
C LEU A 601 -2.02 -39.54 -86.16
N HIS A 602 -2.76 -39.07 -85.15
CA HIS A 602 -4.09 -39.45 -84.64
C HIS A 602 -4.29 -38.69 -83.31
N GLY A 603 -5.30 -37.86 -83.05
CA GLY A 603 -6.70 -37.92 -83.48
C GLY A 603 -7.51 -38.64 -82.40
N ALA A 604 -8.00 -37.93 -81.38
CA ALA A 604 -9.19 -38.32 -80.60
C ALA A 604 -9.62 -37.21 -79.64
N ASP A 605 -10.85 -36.77 -79.86
CA ASP A 605 -11.67 -35.95 -78.98
C ASP A 605 -11.81 -36.53 -77.57
N ASN A 606 -11.86 -35.64 -76.57
CA ASN A 606 -12.72 -35.89 -75.41
C ASN A 606 -13.18 -34.59 -74.79
N GLN A 607 -14.47 -34.29 -75.01
CA GLN A 607 -15.25 -33.29 -74.30
C GLN A 607 -15.16 -33.56 -72.79
N SER A 608 -14.48 -32.68 -72.05
CA SER A 608 -14.61 -32.61 -70.61
C SER A 608 -15.60 -31.50 -70.25
N SER A 609 -16.67 -31.95 -69.62
CA SER A 609 -17.74 -31.20 -69.00
C SER A 609 -17.19 -30.13 -68.06
N GLY A 610 -17.34 -28.88 -68.45
CA GLY A 610 -17.02 -27.71 -67.63
C GLY A 610 -18.01 -27.55 -66.48
N SER A 611 -17.69 -28.12 -65.31
CA SER A 611 -18.29 -27.71 -64.05
C SER A 611 -17.68 -26.37 -63.61
N ARG A 612 -18.34 -25.27 -63.99
CA ARG A 612 -18.12 -23.93 -63.43
C ARG A 612 -18.45 -23.95 -61.93
N LEU A 613 -17.43 -24.03 -61.09
CA LEU A 613 -17.53 -23.63 -59.68
C LEU A 613 -17.18 -22.15 -59.59
N SER A 614 -18.21 -21.31 -59.52
CA SER A 614 -18.09 -19.88 -59.23
C SER A 614 -17.62 -19.70 -57.78
N PHE A 615 -16.39 -19.22 -57.60
CA PHE A 615 -15.97 -18.65 -56.33
C PHE A 615 -16.61 -17.28 -56.16
N ARG A 616 -17.64 -17.20 -55.33
CA ARG A 616 -18.15 -15.95 -54.76
C ARG A 616 -17.45 -15.77 -53.40
N TYR A 617 -16.54 -14.81 -53.33
CA TYR A 617 -16.01 -14.33 -52.05
C TYR A 617 -16.86 -13.15 -51.61
N ASP A 618 -17.55 -13.32 -50.48
CA ASP A 618 -17.90 -12.25 -49.55
C ASP A 618 -17.22 -12.54 -48.20
#